data_AF-A0A7S3RW95-F1
#
_entry.id   AF-A0A7S3RW95-F1
#
_cell.length_a   1.000
_cell.length_b   1.000
_cell.length_c   1.000
_cell.angle_alpha   90.00
_cell.angle_beta   90.00
_cell.angle_gamma   90.00
#
_symmetry.space_group_name_H-M   'P 1'
#
loop_
_entity.id
_entity.type
_entity.pdbx_description
1 polymer ?
#
loop_
_entity_poly.entity_id
_entity_poly.type
_entity_poly.pdbx_seq_one_letter_code
_entity_poly.pdbx_strand_id
1 'polypeptide(L)'
;GSGLSAPSGIPTFRGAEGVWAKWVLEWGTRAAFLADPRGWYDNFWIPAHVVAEPGSTSERTYEPSAGHFAVAEVAACRQTNVHVITQNIDGLHQRAGLPSERLVEVHGRAGLLKCVSPG
;
A
#
# COMPACT_ATOMS: atom_id res chain seq x y z
N GLY A 1 -5.51 -3.38 -7.07
CA GLY A 1 -6.36 -3.29 -5.88
C GLY A 1 -5.96 -4.39 -4.90
N SER A 2 -6.37 -4.31 -3.63
CA SER A 2 -5.74 -5.09 -2.54
C SER A 2 -5.83 -6.61 -2.72
N GLY A 3 -6.80 -7.11 -3.48
CA GLY A 3 -6.91 -8.53 -3.81
C GLY A 3 -5.67 -9.12 -4.51
N LEU A 4 -4.93 -8.32 -5.29
CA LEU A 4 -3.69 -8.77 -5.93
C LEU A 4 -2.57 -9.06 -4.91
N SER A 5 -2.60 -8.35 -3.79
CA SER A 5 -1.62 -8.47 -2.70
C SER A 5 -2.05 -9.43 -1.59
N ALA A 6 -3.27 -9.98 -1.66
CA ALA A 6 -3.73 -10.96 -0.69
C ALA A 6 -2.83 -12.20 -0.60
N PRO A 7 -2.37 -12.80 -1.73
CA PRO A 7 -1.42 -13.92 -1.69
C PRO A 7 -0.04 -13.54 -1.14
N SER A 8 0.29 -12.25 -1.09
CA SER A 8 1.51 -11.73 -0.46
C SER A 8 1.38 -11.58 1.06
N GLY A 9 0.23 -11.94 1.64
CA GLY A 9 -0.05 -11.79 3.08
C GLY A 9 -0.59 -10.40 3.47
N ILE A 10 -0.91 -9.55 2.50
CA ILE A 10 -1.52 -8.24 2.76
C ILE A 10 -3.04 -8.42 2.85
N PRO A 11 -3.67 -8.14 3.99
CA PRO A 11 -5.11 -8.30 4.12
C PRO A 11 -5.83 -7.38 3.14
N THR A 12 -6.92 -7.89 2.55
CA THR A 12 -7.73 -7.09 1.64
C THR A 12 -8.45 -5.98 2.40
N PHE A 13 -8.76 -4.88 1.71
CA PHE A 13 -9.59 -3.85 2.31
C PHE A 13 -10.98 -4.39 2.66
N ARG A 14 -11.67 -5.10 1.75
CA ARG A 14 -13.03 -5.64 1.96
C ARG A 14 -13.04 -7.16 1.81
N GLY A 15 -13.94 -7.85 2.53
CA GLY A 15 -14.10 -9.31 2.48
C GLY A 15 -14.34 -9.88 3.88
N ALA A 16 -14.45 -11.20 3.99
CA ALA A 16 -14.62 -11.89 5.29
C ALA A 16 -13.47 -11.59 6.27
N GLU A 17 -12.26 -11.40 5.74
CA GLU A 17 -11.06 -10.98 6.49
C GLU A 17 -10.67 -9.52 6.21
N GLY A 18 -11.60 -8.72 5.70
CA GLY A 18 -11.33 -7.35 5.28
C GLY A 18 -11.05 -6.42 6.45
N VAL A 19 -9.92 -5.70 6.42
CA VAL A 19 -9.53 -4.74 7.47
C VAL A 19 -10.41 -3.47 7.51
N TRP A 20 -11.28 -3.25 6.50
CA TRP A 20 -12.21 -2.11 6.46
C TRP A 20 -13.08 -1.97 7.71
N ALA A 21 -13.50 -3.10 8.28
CA ALA A 21 -14.66 -3.13 9.17
C ALA A 21 -14.43 -2.52 10.56
N LYS A 22 -13.19 -2.15 10.94
CA LYS A 22 -12.92 -1.75 12.34
C LYS A 22 -12.26 -0.39 12.56
N TRP A 23 -11.46 0.16 11.63
CA TRP A 23 -10.60 1.33 11.96
C TRP A 23 -10.41 2.38 10.86
N VAL A 24 -10.52 2.01 9.58
CA VAL A 24 -10.11 2.87 8.46
C VAL A 24 -11.00 4.11 8.29
N LEU A 25 -12.28 4.05 8.63
CA LEU A 25 -13.18 5.20 8.50
C LEU A 25 -12.93 6.30 9.54
N GLU A 26 -12.38 5.93 10.69
CA GLU A 26 -12.04 6.87 11.76
C GLU A 26 -10.61 7.38 11.55
N TRP A 27 -9.65 6.45 11.47
CA TRP A 27 -8.23 6.78 11.44
C TRP A 27 -7.69 7.05 10.03
N GLY A 28 -8.24 6.43 8.98
CA GLY A 28 -7.78 6.62 7.60
C GLY A 28 -8.15 7.97 6.98
N THR A 29 -8.47 8.99 7.78
CA THR A 29 -8.91 10.31 7.32
C THR A 29 -7.83 11.37 7.53
N ARG A 30 -7.79 12.35 6.63
CA ARG A 30 -6.91 13.53 6.79
C ARG A 30 -7.25 14.32 8.05
N ALA A 31 -8.52 14.36 8.45
CA ALA A 31 -8.96 15.06 9.66
C ALA A 31 -8.38 14.43 10.93
N ALA A 32 -8.42 13.09 11.05
CA ALA A 32 -7.83 12.38 12.19
C ALA A 32 -6.31 12.62 12.27
N PHE A 33 -5.61 12.54 11.13
CA PHE A 33 -4.19 12.85 11.07
C PHE A 33 -3.87 14.29 11.51
N LEU A 34 -4.65 15.29 11.07
CA LEU A 34 -4.41 16.69 11.43
C LEU A 34 -4.75 17.02 12.89
N ALA A 35 -5.69 16.28 13.50
CA ALA A 35 -6.10 16.50 14.88
C ALA A 35 -4.99 16.13 15.88
N ASP A 36 -4.29 15.02 15.64
CA ASP A 36 -3.11 14.59 16.40
C ASP A 36 -2.16 13.77 15.49
N PRO A 37 -1.21 14.41 14.80
CA PRO A 37 -0.30 13.71 13.89
C PRO A 37 0.53 12.63 14.60
N ARG A 38 0.95 12.88 15.84
CA ARG A 38 1.80 11.95 16.58
C ARG A 38 0.99 10.73 17.01
N GLY A 39 -0.17 10.94 17.62
CA GLY A 39 -1.07 9.86 18.00
C GLY A 39 -1.56 9.04 16.81
N TRP A 40 -1.78 9.69 15.65
CA TRP A 40 -2.12 8.99 14.41
C TRP A 40 -1.00 8.04 13.95
N TYR A 41 0.26 8.46 14.01
CA TYR A 41 1.39 7.59 13.67
C TYR A 41 1.54 6.45 14.67
N ASP A 42 1.55 6.75 15.96
CA ASP A 42 1.84 5.79 17.04
C ASP A 42 0.73 4.73 17.16
N ASN A 43 -0.54 5.12 17.02
CA ASN A 43 -1.68 4.25 17.29
C ASN A 43 -2.32 3.63 16.03
N PHE A 44 -2.08 4.20 14.84
CA PHE A 44 -2.69 3.72 13.60
C PHE A 44 -1.65 3.36 12.53
N TRP A 45 -0.82 4.31 12.09
CA TRP A 45 0.05 4.06 10.92
C TRP A 45 1.10 2.99 11.19
N ILE A 46 1.86 3.11 12.28
CA ILE A 46 2.95 2.19 12.62
C ILE A 46 2.41 0.77 12.87
N PRO A 47 1.39 0.56 13.73
CA PRO A 47 0.85 -0.78 13.96
C PRO A 47 0.24 -1.43 12.71
N ALA A 48 -0.38 -0.64 11.82
CA ALA A 48 -1.06 -1.17 10.65
C ALA A 48 -0.12 -1.43 9.45
N HIS A 49 0.95 -0.65 9.29
CA HIS A 49 1.75 -0.64 8.06
C HIS A 49 3.24 -0.86 8.25
N VAL A 50 3.82 -0.62 9.43
CA VAL A 50 5.27 -0.60 9.62
C VAL A 50 5.78 -1.84 10.34
N VAL A 51 5.19 -2.20 11.47
CA VAL A 51 5.70 -3.32 12.30
C VAL A 51 5.03 -4.64 11.92
N ALA A 52 5.76 -5.75 12.05
CA ALA A 52 5.24 -7.09 11.79
C ALA A 52 4.02 -7.39 12.67
N GLU A 53 4.12 -7.09 13.97
CA GLU A 53 3.12 -7.34 15.00
C GLU A 53 3.20 -6.28 16.12
N PRO A 54 2.13 -6.08 16.91
CA PRO A 54 2.11 -5.08 17.99
C PRO A 54 3.27 -5.26 18.97
N GLY A 55 4.07 -4.21 19.17
CA GLY A 55 5.23 -4.22 20.07
C GLY A 55 6.53 -4.77 19.47
N SER A 56 6.51 -5.21 18.20
CA SER A 56 7.71 -5.68 17.49
C SER A 56 8.57 -4.53 16.98
N THR A 57 9.88 -4.73 16.95
CA THR A 57 10.85 -3.85 16.27
C THR A 57 11.12 -4.29 14.84
N SER A 58 10.63 -5.46 14.43
CA SER A 58 10.81 -5.98 13.07
C SER A 58 9.85 -5.28 12.11
N GLU A 59 10.39 -4.81 10.99
CA GLU A 59 9.59 -4.25 9.91
C GLU A 59 8.75 -5.33 9.23
N ARG A 60 7.54 -4.94 8.84
CA ARG A 60 6.63 -5.74 8.06
C ARG A 60 7.08 -5.75 6.61
N THR A 61 7.52 -6.91 6.14
CA THR A 61 7.95 -7.12 4.76
C THR A 61 7.02 -8.09 4.04
N TYR A 62 6.60 -7.75 2.84
CA TYR A 62 5.79 -8.61 1.96
C TYR A 62 6.54 -8.85 0.65
N GLU A 63 6.39 -10.01 0.01
CA GLU A 63 6.99 -10.26 -1.31
C GLU A 63 5.96 -10.17 -2.45
N PRO A 64 6.34 -9.74 -3.67
CA PRO A 64 5.42 -9.74 -4.79
C PRO A 64 4.86 -11.14 -5.07
N SER A 65 3.54 -11.24 -5.21
CA SER A 65 2.88 -12.47 -5.63
C SER A 65 3.10 -12.76 -7.12
N ALA A 66 2.82 -13.99 -7.55
CA ALA A 66 2.81 -14.37 -8.97
C ALA A 66 1.98 -13.43 -9.86
N GLY A 67 0.89 -12.87 -9.32
CA GLY A 67 0.06 -11.88 -10.03
C GLY A 67 0.80 -10.58 -10.32
N HIS A 68 1.69 -10.12 -9.43
CA HIS A 68 2.49 -8.93 -9.67
C HIS A 68 3.49 -9.15 -10.80
N PHE A 69 4.18 -10.30 -10.79
CA PHE A 69 5.14 -10.68 -11.84
C PHE A 69 4.44 -10.82 -13.20
N ALA A 70 3.28 -11.46 -13.26
CA ALA A 70 2.51 -11.59 -14.50
C ALA A 70 2.10 -10.23 -15.07
N VAL A 71 1.67 -9.29 -14.21
CA VAL A 71 1.35 -7.92 -14.63
C VAL A 71 2.59 -7.19 -15.14
N ALA A 72 3.73 -7.34 -14.46
CA ALA A 72 5.00 -6.75 -14.88
C ALA A 72 5.46 -7.29 -16.24
N GLU A 73 5.32 -8.59 -16.49
CA GLU A 73 5.66 -9.23 -17.76
C GLU A 73 4.83 -8.68 -18.92
N VAL A 74 3.51 -8.62 -18.76
CA VAL A 74 2.59 -8.06 -19.78
C VAL A 74 2.93 -6.60 -20.08
N ALA A 75 3.24 -5.83 -19.04
CA ALA A 75 3.62 -4.43 -19.16
C ALA A 75 5.07 -4.21 -19.61
N ALA A 76 5.95 -5.22 -19.60
CA ALA A 76 7.31 -5.12 -20.15
C ALA A 76 7.34 -5.43 -21.66
N CYS A 77 6.30 -6.07 -22.19
CA CYS A 77 6.19 -6.39 -23.61
C CYS A 77 6.19 -5.10 -24.46
N ARG A 78 7.14 -5.00 -25.41
CA ARG A 78 7.31 -3.79 -26.24
C ARG A 78 6.16 -3.57 -27.22
N GLN A 79 5.43 -4.63 -27.53
CA GLN A 79 4.28 -4.65 -28.42
C GLN A 79 2.98 -4.22 -27.73
N THR A 80 3.01 -4.02 -26.40
CA THR A 80 1.85 -3.61 -25.62
C THR A 80 2.04 -2.16 -25.12
N ASN A 81 0.93 -1.41 -25.12
CA ASN A 81 0.85 -0.09 -24.49
C ASN A 81 0.01 -0.19 -23.22
N VAL A 82 0.44 -1.05 -22.29
CA VAL A 82 -0.28 -1.33 -21.04
C VAL A 82 0.25 -0.43 -19.93
N HIS A 83 -0.67 0.25 -19.26
CA HIS A 83 -0.41 0.98 -18.02
C HIS A 83 -1.19 0.31 -16.89
N VAL A 84 -0.57 0.28 -15.71
CA VAL A 84 -1.15 -0.28 -14.49
C VAL A 84 -1.57 0.86 -13.60
N ILE A 85 -2.84 0.90 -13.23
CA ILE A 85 -3.37 1.81 -12.23
C ILE A 85 -3.62 1.00 -10.98
N THR A 86 -2.93 1.32 -9.88
CA THR A 86 -3.09 0.63 -8.60
C THR A 86 -3.65 1.56 -7.53
N GLN A 87 -4.57 1.00 -6.75
CA GLN A 87 -5.09 1.58 -5.51
C GLN A 87 -4.26 1.18 -4.29
N ASN A 88 -3.30 0.27 -4.47
CA ASN A 88 -2.48 -0.22 -3.37
C ASN A 88 -1.33 0.74 -3.12
N ILE A 89 -0.92 0.85 -1.87
CA ILE A 89 0.21 1.68 -1.44
C ILE A 89 1.46 0.84 -1.11
N ASP A 90 1.42 -0.47 -1.35
CA ASP A 90 2.42 -1.46 -0.88
C ASP A 90 3.72 -1.50 -1.69
N GLY A 91 3.75 -0.89 -2.88
CA GLY A 91 4.93 -0.87 -3.76
C GLY A 91 5.29 -2.22 -4.41
N LEU A 92 4.46 -3.27 -4.26
CA LEU A 92 4.80 -4.61 -4.75
C LEU A 92 4.90 -4.68 -6.27
N HIS A 93 4.18 -3.85 -7.02
CA HIS A 93 4.31 -3.76 -8.48
C HIS A 93 5.72 -3.34 -8.92
N GLN A 94 6.29 -2.30 -8.29
CA GLN A 94 7.64 -1.83 -8.60
C GLN A 94 8.68 -2.90 -8.28
N ARG A 95 8.51 -3.57 -7.14
CA ARG A 95 9.39 -4.68 -6.72
C ARG A 95 9.29 -5.91 -7.61
N ALA A 96 8.15 -6.13 -8.27
CA ALA A 96 8.00 -7.16 -9.30
C ALA A 96 8.63 -6.77 -10.65
N GLY A 97 9.22 -5.57 -10.76
CA GLY A 97 9.89 -5.09 -11.97
C GLY A 97 9.00 -4.29 -12.92
N LEU A 98 7.80 -3.86 -12.50
CA LEU A 98 6.96 -2.99 -13.32
C LEU A 98 7.63 -1.61 -13.49
N PRO A 99 7.85 -1.14 -14.73
CA PRO A 99 8.48 0.16 -14.97
C PRO A 99 7.65 1.31 -14.39
N SER A 100 8.32 2.28 -13.76
CA SER A 100 7.67 3.42 -13.09
C SER A 100 6.80 4.27 -14.02
N GLU A 101 7.23 4.43 -15.27
CA GLU A 101 6.53 5.16 -16.31
C GLU A 101 5.23 4.47 -16.78
N ARG A 102 5.06 3.18 -16.45
CA ARG A 102 3.85 2.39 -16.74
C ARG A 102 2.97 2.17 -15.51
N LEU A 103 3.31 2.78 -14.36
CA LEU A 103 2.58 2.63 -13.10
C LEU A 103 2.00 3.96 -12.62
N VAL A 104 0.71 3.95 -12.28
CA VAL A 104 0.02 5.06 -11.62
C VAL A 104 -0.49 4.61 -10.26
N GLU A 105 0.03 5.22 -9.19
CA GLU A 105 -0.33 4.95 -7.80
C GLU A 105 -1.35 5.98 -7.31
N VAL A 106 -2.65 5.69 -7.50
CA VAL A 106 -3.71 6.70 -7.31
C VAL A 106 -3.99 7.07 -5.85
N HIS A 107 -3.51 6.26 -4.90
CA HIS A 107 -3.60 6.52 -3.46
C HIS A 107 -2.24 6.84 -2.83
N GLY A 108 -1.21 7.10 -3.65
CA GLY A 108 0.16 7.27 -3.19
C GLY A 108 0.84 5.94 -2.87
N ARG A 109 1.96 6.01 -2.13
CA ARG A 109 2.83 4.87 -1.81
C ARG A 109 3.31 4.97 -0.37
N ALA A 110 3.28 3.86 0.37
CA ALA A 110 3.86 3.78 1.70
C ALA A 110 5.36 4.11 1.63
N GLY A 111 5.85 4.95 2.54
CA GLY A 111 7.22 5.45 2.53
C GLY A 111 7.46 6.68 1.65
N LEU A 112 6.48 7.11 0.83
CA LEU A 112 6.54 8.40 0.14
C LEU A 112 5.76 9.46 0.94
N LEU A 113 6.50 10.34 1.60
CA LEU A 113 5.93 11.36 2.49
C LEU A 113 5.82 12.71 1.78
N LYS A 114 4.77 13.46 2.11
CA LYS A 114 4.57 14.84 1.67
C LYS A 114 4.42 15.75 2.89
N CYS A 115 5.14 16.88 2.90
CA CYS A 115 4.97 17.88 3.95
C CYS A 115 3.52 18.42 3.96
N VAL A 116 2.95 18.52 5.15
CA VAL A 116 1.55 18.95 5.36
C VAL A 116 1.37 20.44 5.09
N SER A 117 2.40 21.21 5.41
CA SER A 117 2.52 22.63 5.11
C SER A 117 3.65 22.80 4.09
N PRO A 118 3.36 23.12 2.82
CA PRO A 118 4.42 23.60 1.94
C PRO A 118 4.98 24.88 2.55
N GLY A 119 6.31 24.95 2.67
CA GLY A 119 7.00 26.21 2.91
C GLY A 119 6.84 27.16 1.73
#